data_AF-A0A7H8HWK8-F1
#
_entry.id   AF-A0A7H8HWK8-F1
#
_cell.length_a   1.000
_cell.length_b   1.000
_cell.length_c   1.000
_cell.angle_alpha   90.00
_cell.angle_beta   90.00
_cell.angle_gamma   90.00
#
_symmetry.space_group_name_H-M   'P 1'
#
loop_
_entity.id
_entity.type
_entity.pdbx_description
1 polymer ?
#
loop_
_entity_poly.entity_id
_entity_poly.type
_entity_poly.pdbx_seq_one_letter_code
_entity_poly.pdbx_strand_id
1 'polypeptide(L)'
;MDLFSRTWAALRAAVAALPGSEFAKPSGCRGWLVRDLVCHLVIDAQDVLITLATPASSPVTHDAITYWAVSSSLPSGEDPLSALIVRLAAAYEDPALLKFHLDDVGSAAGRAADLADPGMRVSTQEMVLTAGDYLAAYVLEWTLHHLDLVAHVPSVAGPPSEGLARTRAMVEKIAGARFPASMPDEDVLLVATGRRNATAAERAALGDLAARLPLVLG
;
A
#
# COMPACT_ATOMS: atom_id res chain seq x y z
N MET A 1 -4.25 -10.25 11.31
CA MET A 1 -3.29 -11.25 10.80
C MET A 1 -3.79 -11.86 9.50
N ASP A 2 -4.89 -12.65 9.50
CA ASP A 2 -5.39 -13.34 8.28
C ASP A 2 -5.49 -12.44 7.03
N LEU A 3 -6.05 -11.23 7.17
CA LEU A 3 -6.19 -10.33 6.01
C LEU A 3 -4.86 -9.73 5.52
N PHE A 4 -3.92 -9.42 6.41
CA PHE A 4 -2.58 -8.95 6.02
C PHE A 4 -1.88 -10.03 5.17
N SER A 5 -1.84 -11.27 5.68
CA SER A 5 -1.18 -12.38 5.00
C SER A 5 -1.85 -12.69 3.66
N ARG A 6 -3.19 -12.60 3.59
CA ARG A 6 -3.95 -12.77 2.34
C ARG A 6 -3.62 -11.71 1.29
N THR A 7 -3.71 -10.42 1.64
CA THR A 7 -3.43 -9.34 0.68
C THR A 7 -1.97 -9.34 0.26
N TRP A 8 -1.06 -9.61 1.20
CA TRP A 8 0.38 -9.66 0.91
C TRP A 8 0.75 -10.85 0.00
N ALA A 9 0.20 -12.03 0.26
CA ALA A 9 0.41 -13.20 -0.58
C ALA A 9 -0.14 -12.98 -2.00
N ALA A 10 -1.31 -12.34 -2.13
CA ALA A 10 -1.90 -12.03 -3.43
C ALA A 10 -1.02 -11.05 -4.23
N LEU A 11 -0.51 -9.98 -3.58
CA LEU A 11 0.38 -9.01 -4.21
C LEU A 11 1.69 -9.65 -4.67
N ARG A 12 2.34 -10.43 -3.79
CA ARG A 12 3.56 -11.19 -4.14
C ARG A 12 3.33 -12.15 -5.31
N ALA A 13 2.21 -12.88 -5.32
CA ALA A 13 1.88 -13.78 -6.40
C ALA A 13 1.66 -13.04 -7.73
N ALA A 14 1.02 -11.85 -7.68
CA ALA A 14 0.86 -10.99 -8.84
C ALA A 14 2.22 -10.55 -9.41
N VAL A 15 3.17 -10.11 -8.56
CA VAL A 15 4.53 -9.76 -9.00
C VAL A 15 5.27 -10.97 -9.59
N ALA A 16 5.17 -12.14 -8.95
CA ALA A 16 5.81 -13.36 -9.43
C ALA A 16 5.33 -13.76 -10.84
N ALA A 17 4.03 -13.57 -11.13
CA ALA A 17 3.42 -13.91 -12.41
C ALA A 17 3.77 -12.96 -13.58
N LEU A 18 4.28 -11.75 -13.32
CA LEU A 18 4.54 -10.76 -14.36
C LEU A 18 5.67 -11.16 -15.32
N PRO A 19 5.51 -11.11 -16.65
CA PRO A 19 6.65 -11.20 -17.56
C PRO A 19 7.68 -10.09 -17.30
N GLY A 20 8.97 -10.37 -17.49
CA GLY A 20 10.03 -9.38 -17.28
C GLY A 20 9.86 -8.09 -18.11
N SER A 21 9.22 -8.18 -19.28
CA SER A 21 8.90 -7.02 -20.12
C SER A 21 7.95 -6.02 -19.46
N GLU A 22 7.13 -6.46 -18.50
CA GLU A 22 6.17 -5.61 -17.81
C GLU A 22 6.87 -4.67 -16.80
N PHE A 23 8.07 -5.03 -16.32
CA PHE A 23 8.81 -4.25 -15.32
C PHE A 23 9.24 -2.86 -15.84
N ALA A 24 9.30 -2.69 -17.16
CA ALA A 24 9.59 -1.42 -17.82
C ALA A 24 8.33 -0.58 -18.14
N LYS A 25 7.13 -1.09 -17.86
CA LYS A 25 5.88 -0.34 -18.04
C LYS A 25 5.62 0.59 -16.86
N PRO A 26 4.81 1.65 -17.05
CA PRO A 26 4.31 2.45 -15.94
C PRO A 26 3.54 1.58 -14.93
N SER A 27 3.66 1.91 -13.65
CA SER A 27 2.74 1.47 -12.59
C SER A 27 1.62 2.50 -12.38
N GLY A 28 0.69 2.22 -11.47
CA GLY A 28 -0.31 3.20 -11.01
C GLY A 28 0.28 4.30 -10.12
N CYS A 29 1.48 4.10 -9.56
CA CYS A 29 2.24 5.15 -8.89
C CYS A 29 2.78 6.12 -9.95
N ARG A 30 2.28 7.37 -9.94
CA ARG A 30 2.62 8.38 -10.95
C ARG A 30 4.14 8.59 -11.03
N GLY A 31 4.70 8.36 -12.22
CA GLY A 31 6.12 8.56 -12.49
C GLY A 31 7.01 7.35 -12.16
N TRP A 32 6.44 6.28 -11.61
CA TRP A 32 7.14 5.03 -11.32
C TRP A 32 6.81 3.96 -12.34
N LEU A 33 7.83 3.22 -12.73
CA LEU A 33 7.67 1.96 -13.46
C LEU A 33 7.29 0.84 -12.50
N VAL A 34 6.82 -0.28 -13.06
CA VAL A 34 6.53 -1.49 -12.28
C VAL A 34 7.76 -1.95 -11.48
N ARG A 35 8.98 -1.87 -12.03
CA ARG A 35 10.20 -2.19 -11.27
C ARG A 35 10.42 -1.28 -10.06
N ASP A 36 10.04 -0.01 -10.16
CA ASP A 36 10.24 0.97 -9.08
C ASP A 36 9.27 0.65 -7.94
N LEU A 37 8.01 0.36 -8.28
CA LEU A 37 7.01 -0.14 -7.33
C LEU A 37 7.45 -1.47 -6.69
N VAL A 38 7.94 -2.44 -7.46
CA VAL A 38 8.41 -3.71 -6.90
C VAL A 38 9.61 -3.52 -5.96
N CYS A 39 10.51 -2.57 -6.27
CA CYS A 39 11.60 -2.20 -5.37
C CYS A 39 11.11 -1.50 -4.10
N HIS A 40 10.06 -0.69 -4.19
CA HIS A 40 9.37 -0.13 -3.01
C HIS A 40 8.79 -1.24 -2.12
N LEU A 41 8.15 -2.26 -2.69
CA LEU A 41 7.62 -3.40 -1.92
C LEU A 41 8.70 -4.22 -1.19
N VAL A 42 9.94 -4.23 -1.70
CA VAL A 42 11.09 -4.80 -0.97
C VAL A 42 11.36 -4.00 0.31
N ILE A 43 11.32 -2.67 0.22
CA ILE A 43 11.53 -1.75 1.36
C ILE A 43 10.36 -1.86 2.34
N ASP A 44 9.11 -1.90 1.88
CA ASP A 44 7.96 -2.12 2.76
C ASP A 44 8.06 -3.43 3.54
N ALA A 45 8.50 -4.51 2.88
CA ALA A 45 8.73 -5.79 3.55
C ALA A 45 9.86 -5.71 4.59
N GLN A 46 10.91 -4.92 4.32
CA GLN A 46 11.96 -4.63 5.30
C GLN A 46 11.39 -3.83 6.48
N ASP A 47 10.54 -2.83 6.23
CA ASP A 47 9.90 -2.03 7.28
C ASP A 47 8.99 -2.87 8.18
N VAL A 48 8.27 -3.85 7.61
CA VAL A 48 7.51 -4.83 8.40
C VAL A 48 8.44 -5.60 9.33
N LEU A 49 9.53 -6.15 8.80
CA LEU A 49 10.50 -6.91 9.60
C LEU A 49 11.14 -6.05 10.69
N ILE A 50 11.56 -4.83 10.35
CA ILE A 50 12.16 -3.87 11.29
C ILE A 50 11.16 -3.51 12.40
N THR A 51 9.92 -3.18 12.04
CA THR A 51 8.89 -2.76 13.00
C THR A 51 8.54 -3.91 13.95
N LEU A 52 8.34 -5.12 13.44
CA LEU A 52 8.07 -6.30 14.28
C LEU A 52 9.25 -6.70 15.17
N ALA A 53 10.48 -6.32 14.78
CA ALA A 53 11.69 -6.51 15.58
C ALA A 53 12.00 -5.34 16.53
N THR A 54 11.14 -4.31 16.59
CA THR A 54 11.34 -3.11 17.41
C THR A 54 10.26 -2.99 18.51
N PRO A 55 10.33 -3.80 19.58
CA PRO A 55 9.35 -3.76 20.65
C PRO A 55 9.42 -2.45 21.45
N ALA A 56 8.26 -1.98 21.91
CA ALA A 56 8.11 -0.75 22.69
C ALA A 56 7.56 -1.01 24.10
N SER A 57 8.10 -0.30 25.10
CA SER A 57 7.59 -0.31 26.47
C SER A 57 6.66 0.87 26.78
N SER A 58 6.69 1.93 25.94
CA SER A 58 5.85 3.11 26.02
C SER A 58 4.37 2.81 25.73
N PRO A 59 3.41 3.63 26.21
CA PRO A 59 1.99 3.49 25.86
C PRO A 59 1.76 3.57 24.35
N VAL A 60 0.69 2.91 23.88
CA VAL A 60 0.23 3.03 22.48
C VAL A 60 -0.18 4.48 22.20
N THR A 61 0.30 5.02 21.09
CA THR A 61 0.00 6.38 20.64
C THR A 61 -0.85 6.40 19.37
N HIS A 62 -0.77 5.36 18.54
CA HIS A 62 -1.47 5.27 17.26
C HIS A 62 -2.12 3.90 17.05
N ASP A 63 -3.11 3.86 16.15
CA ASP A 63 -3.77 2.64 15.68
C ASP A 63 -3.70 2.51 14.15
N ALA A 64 -4.37 1.51 13.57
CA ALA A 64 -4.34 1.25 12.13
C ALA A 64 -4.87 2.41 11.26
N ILE A 65 -5.62 3.35 11.84
CA ILE A 65 -6.19 4.52 11.16
C ILE A 65 -5.30 5.73 11.38
N THR A 66 -4.88 6.00 12.62
CA THR A 66 -4.06 7.18 12.95
C THR A 66 -2.60 7.02 12.55
N TYR A 67 -2.15 5.81 12.17
CA TYR A 67 -0.85 5.58 11.53
C TYR A 67 -0.62 6.48 10.31
N TRP A 68 -1.68 6.79 9.56
CA TRP A 68 -1.60 7.56 8.32
C TRP A 68 -1.73 9.06 8.59
N ALA A 69 -0.70 9.82 8.25
CA ALA A 69 -0.77 11.27 8.17
C ALA A 69 -1.45 11.68 6.85
N VAL A 70 -2.47 12.55 6.94
CA VAL A 70 -3.14 13.10 5.76
C VAL A 70 -2.52 14.44 5.41
N SER A 71 -1.87 14.52 4.26
CA SER A 71 -1.37 15.78 3.71
C SER A 71 -2.41 16.48 2.85
N SER A 72 -2.42 17.81 2.91
CA SER A 72 -3.19 18.67 1.99
C SER A 72 -2.41 19.06 0.74
N SER A 73 -1.10 18.79 0.69
CA SER A 73 -0.27 19.01 -0.49
C SER A 73 -0.08 17.72 -1.27
N LEU A 74 -0.21 17.84 -2.60
CA LEU A 74 0.19 16.77 -3.50
C LEU A 74 1.70 16.52 -3.39
N PRO A 75 2.17 15.26 -3.54
CA PRO A 75 3.60 14.97 -3.59
C PRO A 75 4.27 15.80 -4.69
N SER A 76 5.37 16.48 -4.34
CA SER A 76 6.14 17.27 -5.31
C SER A 76 6.87 16.40 -6.35
N GLY A 77 7.05 15.11 -6.05
CA GLY A 77 7.90 14.21 -6.82
C GLY A 77 9.40 14.42 -6.56
N GLU A 78 9.77 15.32 -5.64
CA GLU A 78 11.16 15.67 -5.31
C GLU A 78 11.66 14.97 -4.03
N ASP A 79 10.87 14.03 -3.49
CA ASP A 79 11.24 13.26 -2.31
C ASP A 79 12.55 12.47 -2.55
N PRO A 80 13.62 12.71 -1.76
CA PRO A 80 14.89 12.05 -1.96
C PRO A 80 14.84 10.52 -1.84
N LEU A 81 13.95 10.00 -0.98
CA LEU A 81 13.77 8.55 -0.81
C LEU A 81 13.14 7.94 -2.08
N SER A 82 12.10 8.57 -2.61
CA SER A 82 11.48 8.19 -3.89
C SER A 82 12.50 8.17 -5.04
N ALA A 83 13.39 9.17 -5.11
CA ALA A 83 14.46 9.20 -6.09
C ALA A 83 15.50 8.08 -5.89
N LEU A 84 15.76 7.68 -4.64
CA LEU A 84 16.64 6.55 -4.31
C LEU A 84 16.04 5.22 -4.76
N ILE A 85 14.74 5.01 -4.54
CA ILE A 85 14.01 3.79 -4.95
C ILE A 85 14.18 3.54 -6.44
N VAL A 86 13.97 4.56 -7.28
CA VAL A 86 14.14 4.45 -8.74
C VAL A 86 15.57 4.05 -9.13
N ARG A 87 16.59 4.59 -8.44
CA ARG A 87 18.00 4.23 -8.70
C ARG A 87 18.30 2.79 -8.28
N LEU A 88 17.80 2.35 -7.13
CA LEU A 88 17.94 0.97 -6.65
C LEU A 88 17.24 -0.01 -7.59
N ALA A 89 16.02 0.30 -8.01
CA ALA A 89 15.25 -0.51 -8.94
C ALA A 89 15.97 -0.68 -10.29
N ALA A 90 16.57 0.40 -10.80
CA ALA A 90 17.35 0.36 -12.03
C ALA A 90 18.62 -0.52 -11.91
N ALA A 91 19.23 -0.57 -10.73
CA ALA A 91 20.47 -1.33 -10.49
C ALA A 91 20.29 -2.85 -10.52
N TYR A 92 19.06 -3.37 -10.43
CA TYR A 92 18.83 -4.82 -10.58
C TYR A 92 19.13 -5.31 -12.00
N GLU A 93 18.92 -4.47 -13.02
CA GLU A 93 19.04 -4.75 -14.46
C GLU A 93 18.14 -5.90 -14.97
N ASP A 94 18.22 -7.07 -14.36
CA ASP A 94 17.38 -8.25 -14.56
C ASP A 94 16.19 -8.26 -13.58
N PRO A 95 14.94 -8.17 -14.09
CA PRO A 95 13.73 -8.30 -13.27
C PRO A 95 13.66 -9.58 -12.43
N ALA A 96 14.30 -10.67 -12.84
CA ALA A 96 14.33 -11.91 -12.08
C ALA A 96 15.06 -11.76 -10.74
N LEU A 97 16.12 -10.95 -10.68
CA LEU A 97 16.84 -10.65 -9.43
C LEU A 97 15.97 -9.85 -8.47
N LEU A 98 15.24 -8.85 -8.98
CA LEU A 98 14.32 -8.06 -8.17
C LEU A 98 13.15 -8.91 -7.65
N LYS A 99 12.57 -9.78 -8.50
CA LYS A 99 11.56 -10.74 -8.07
C LYS A 99 12.06 -11.69 -6.99
N PHE A 100 13.26 -12.24 -7.17
CA PHE A 100 13.87 -13.12 -6.19
C PHE A 100 14.05 -12.41 -4.84
N HIS A 101 14.54 -11.16 -4.84
CA HIS A 101 14.71 -10.41 -3.60
C HIS A 101 13.36 -10.12 -2.92
N LEU A 102 12.34 -9.68 -3.67
CA LEU A 102 11.00 -9.51 -3.13
C LEU A 102 10.44 -10.82 -2.57
N ASP A 103 10.68 -11.94 -3.25
CA ASP A 103 10.18 -13.23 -2.76
C ASP A 103 10.82 -13.60 -1.43
N ASP A 104 12.14 -13.44 -1.30
CA ASP A 104 12.87 -13.82 -0.09
C ASP A 104 12.46 -12.95 1.11
N VAL A 105 12.63 -11.61 0.99
CA VAL A 105 12.31 -10.69 2.09
C VAL A 105 10.81 -10.62 2.35
N GLY A 106 9.98 -10.69 1.30
CA GLY A 106 8.53 -10.65 1.42
C GLY A 106 7.97 -11.91 2.08
N SER A 107 8.52 -13.08 1.78
CA SER A 107 8.16 -14.31 2.48
C SER A 107 8.56 -14.25 3.95
N ALA A 108 9.73 -13.67 4.25
CA ALA A 108 10.16 -13.47 5.63
C ALA A 108 9.22 -12.53 6.39
N ALA A 109 8.83 -11.39 5.80
CA ALA A 109 7.88 -10.45 6.38
C ALA A 109 6.52 -11.11 6.66
N GLY A 110 6.01 -11.91 5.73
CA GLY A 110 4.77 -12.68 5.92
C GLY A 110 4.85 -13.65 7.10
N ARG A 111 5.92 -14.45 7.20
CA ARG A 111 6.12 -15.37 8.33
C ARG A 111 6.30 -14.63 9.66
N ALA A 112 7.03 -13.52 9.66
CA ALA A 112 7.22 -12.70 10.85
C ALA A 112 5.90 -12.12 11.36
N ALA A 113 5.05 -11.65 10.44
CA ALA A 113 3.70 -11.24 10.77
C ALA A 113 2.92 -12.41 11.38
N ASP A 114 2.85 -13.58 10.75
CA ASP A 114 2.11 -14.74 11.27
C ASP A 114 2.57 -15.19 12.68
N LEU A 115 3.85 -14.99 13.02
CA LEU A 115 4.43 -15.33 14.32
C LEU A 115 4.27 -14.25 15.39
N ALA A 116 3.99 -13.00 14.99
CA ALA A 116 3.92 -11.88 15.93
C ALA A 116 2.70 -12.00 16.85
N ASP A 117 2.91 -11.74 18.15
CA ASP A 117 1.80 -11.50 19.08
C ASP A 117 1.09 -10.21 18.67
N PRO A 118 -0.19 -10.24 18.24
CA PRO A 118 -0.90 -9.05 17.80
C PRO A 118 -1.03 -7.98 18.90
N GLY A 119 -0.92 -8.36 20.18
CA GLY A 119 -0.94 -7.43 21.32
C GLY A 119 0.42 -6.82 21.66
N MET A 120 1.51 -7.28 21.04
CA MET A 120 2.85 -6.71 21.24
C MET A 120 2.85 -5.24 20.81
N ARG A 121 3.46 -4.38 21.63
CA ARG A 121 3.69 -2.99 21.27
C ARG A 121 4.96 -2.87 20.45
N VAL A 122 4.89 -2.20 19.31
CA VAL A 122 5.98 -1.98 18.36
C VAL A 122 6.17 -0.49 18.12
N SER A 123 7.39 -0.08 17.78
CA SER A 123 7.73 1.31 17.49
C SER A 123 8.12 1.48 16.02
N THR A 124 7.59 2.52 15.38
CA THR A 124 7.95 2.93 14.02
C THR A 124 7.59 4.41 13.83
N GLN A 125 8.38 5.18 13.08
CA GLN A 125 8.13 6.61 12.83
C GLN A 125 7.79 7.46 14.09
N GLU A 126 8.48 7.22 15.22
CA GLU A 126 8.17 7.84 16.53
C GLU A 126 6.77 7.52 17.10
N MET A 127 6.01 6.64 16.44
CA MET A 127 4.73 6.11 16.85
C MET A 127 4.89 4.79 17.59
N VAL A 128 3.95 4.50 18.50
CA VAL A 128 3.82 3.20 19.16
C VAL A 128 2.44 2.64 18.85
N LEU A 129 2.40 1.45 18.27
CA LEU A 129 1.17 0.73 17.91
C LEU A 129 1.19 -0.68 18.50
N THR A 130 0.05 -1.35 18.48
CA THR A 130 0.06 -2.81 18.57
C THR A 130 0.55 -3.41 17.25
N ALA A 131 1.20 -4.57 17.26
CA ALA A 131 1.59 -5.27 16.05
C ALA A 131 0.37 -5.60 15.18
N GLY A 132 -0.78 -5.89 15.80
CA GLY A 132 -2.05 -6.09 15.12
C GLY A 132 -2.54 -4.83 14.38
N ASP A 133 -2.42 -3.65 14.99
CA ASP A 133 -2.80 -2.38 14.37
C ASP A 133 -1.84 -2.00 13.25
N TYR A 134 -0.53 -2.17 13.44
CA TYR A 134 0.46 -1.92 12.40
C TYR A 134 0.23 -2.80 11.16
N LEU A 135 0.02 -4.11 11.35
CA LEU A 135 -0.27 -5.03 10.24
C LEU A 135 -1.64 -4.75 9.62
N ALA A 136 -2.60 -4.25 10.38
CA ALA A 136 -3.88 -3.80 9.85
C ALA A 136 -3.75 -2.50 9.03
N ALA A 137 -2.82 -1.61 9.38
CA ALA A 137 -2.48 -0.44 8.57
C ALA A 137 -1.93 -0.89 7.20
N TYR A 138 -1.00 -1.86 7.19
CA TYR A 138 -0.37 -2.37 5.97
C TYR A 138 -1.32 -3.11 5.02
N VAL A 139 -2.54 -3.50 5.45
CA VAL A 139 -3.58 -3.97 4.51
C VAL A 139 -3.93 -2.88 3.50
N LEU A 140 -3.95 -1.61 3.92
CA LEU A 140 -4.16 -0.47 3.02
C LEU A 140 -3.01 -0.37 2.02
N GLU A 141 -1.77 -0.41 2.50
CA GLU A 141 -0.56 -0.34 1.66
C GLU A 141 -0.56 -1.42 0.58
N TRP A 142 -0.70 -2.70 0.99
CA TRP A 142 -0.74 -3.83 0.06
C TRP A 142 -1.89 -3.73 -0.94
N THR A 143 -3.07 -3.32 -0.51
CA THR A 143 -4.23 -3.22 -1.40
C THR A 143 -4.03 -2.12 -2.44
N LEU A 144 -3.57 -0.94 -2.01
CA LEU A 144 -3.33 0.18 -2.92
C LEU A 144 -2.19 -0.12 -3.90
N HIS A 145 -1.09 -0.72 -3.42
CA HIS A 145 0.01 -1.07 -4.30
C HIS A 145 -0.28 -2.28 -5.20
N HIS A 146 -1.22 -3.15 -4.84
CA HIS A 146 -1.74 -4.15 -5.78
C HIS A 146 -2.55 -3.47 -6.89
N LEU A 147 -3.39 -2.47 -6.58
CA LEU A 147 -4.04 -1.65 -7.62
C LEU A 147 -3.00 -0.94 -8.51
N ASP A 148 -1.94 -0.39 -7.91
CA ASP A 148 -0.85 0.26 -8.66
C ASP A 148 -0.12 -0.72 -9.56
N LEU A 149 0.11 -1.95 -9.09
CA LEU A 149 0.77 -2.98 -9.87
C LEU A 149 -0.02 -3.32 -11.13
N VAL A 150 -1.35 -3.50 -11.01
CA VAL A 150 -2.20 -4.01 -12.10
C VAL A 150 -2.72 -2.93 -13.05
N ALA A 151 -2.54 -1.65 -12.72
CA ALA A 151 -3.11 -0.50 -13.44
C ALA A 151 -2.85 -0.51 -14.96
N HIS A 152 -1.69 -1.01 -15.39
CA HIS A 152 -1.28 -1.08 -16.80
C HIS A 152 -0.99 -2.50 -17.30
N VAL A 153 -1.36 -3.51 -16.49
CA VAL A 153 -1.12 -4.94 -16.77
C VAL A 153 -2.39 -5.77 -16.47
N PRO A 154 -3.50 -5.52 -17.19
CA PRO A 154 -4.83 -6.06 -16.85
C PRO A 154 -4.95 -7.58 -16.96
N SER A 155 -3.93 -8.27 -17.49
CA SER A 155 -3.86 -9.73 -17.51
C SER A 155 -3.56 -10.35 -16.13
N VAL A 156 -3.15 -9.55 -15.14
CA VAL A 156 -2.87 -10.00 -13.78
C VAL A 156 -4.07 -9.71 -12.88
N ALA A 157 -4.41 -10.67 -12.01
CA ALA A 157 -5.50 -10.50 -11.07
C ALA A 157 -5.22 -9.34 -10.09
N GLY A 158 -6.25 -8.52 -9.86
CA GLY A 158 -6.21 -7.43 -8.88
C GLY A 158 -6.28 -7.91 -7.42
N PRO A 159 -6.37 -6.98 -6.46
CA PRO A 159 -6.43 -7.30 -5.03
C PRO A 159 -7.65 -8.14 -4.66
N PRO A 160 -7.55 -8.97 -3.61
CA PRO A 160 -8.70 -9.66 -3.02
C PRO A 160 -9.80 -8.67 -2.61
N SER A 161 -11.06 -9.03 -2.84
CA SER A 161 -12.22 -8.19 -2.52
C SER A 161 -12.30 -7.79 -1.03
N GLU A 162 -11.85 -8.65 -0.13
CA GLU A 162 -11.80 -8.39 1.31
C GLU A 162 -10.76 -7.30 1.64
N GLY A 163 -9.66 -7.25 0.89
CA GLY A 163 -8.64 -6.19 0.99
C GLY A 163 -9.18 -4.85 0.51
N LEU A 164 -9.87 -4.83 -0.63
CA LEU A 164 -10.57 -3.65 -1.14
C LEU A 164 -11.60 -3.11 -0.14
N ALA A 165 -12.48 -3.97 0.38
CA ALA A 165 -13.52 -3.59 1.33
C ALA A 165 -12.93 -3.04 2.65
N ARG A 166 -11.89 -3.70 3.18
CA ARG A 166 -11.19 -3.21 4.39
C ARG A 166 -10.54 -1.87 4.14
N THR A 167 -9.86 -1.71 3.01
CA THR A 167 -9.15 -0.48 2.67
C THR A 167 -10.12 0.67 2.46
N ARG A 168 -11.28 0.44 1.81
CA ARG A 168 -12.37 1.43 1.75
C ARG A 168 -12.82 1.86 3.13
N ALA A 169 -13.08 0.91 4.03
CA ALA A 169 -13.51 1.23 5.39
C ALA A 169 -12.47 2.05 6.17
N MET A 170 -11.18 1.84 5.92
CA MET A 170 -10.09 2.64 6.49
C MET A 170 -10.07 4.05 5.89
N VAL A 171 -10.11 4.16 4.55
CA VAL A 171 -10.17 5.45 3.84
C VAL A 171 -11.39 6.28 4.26
N GLU A 172 -12.56 5.67 4.47
CA GLU A 172 -13.75 6.34 5.00
C GLU A 172 -13.53 6.93 6.40
N LYS A 173 -12.84 6.19 7.28
CA LYS A 173 -12.50 6.67 8.63
C LYS A 173 -11.48 7.79 8.59
N ILE A 174 -10.43 7.65 7.80
CA ILE A 174 -9.40 8.67 7.58
C ILE A 174 -10.03 9.96 7.02
N ALA A 175 -10.93 9.81 6.04
CA ALA A 175 -11.69 10.92 5.47
C ALA A 175 -12.73 11.52 6.42
N GLY A 176 -13.09 10.84 7.52
CA GLY A 176 -14.23 11.21 8.35
C GLY A 176 -15.55 11.31 7.57
N ALA A 177 -15.68 10.58 6.47
CA ALA A 177 -16.83 10.64 5.55
C ALA A 177 -17.04 9.29 4.86
N ARG A 178 -18.31 8.93 4.63
CA ARG A 178 -18.66 7.73 3.85
C ARG A 178 -18.64 8.04 2.36
N PHE A 179 -18.14 7.10 1.55
CA PHE A 179 -18.26 7.19 0.11
C PHE A 179 -19.60 6.61 -0.36
N PRO A 180 -20.15 7.04 -1.50
CA PRO A 180 -21.43 6.54 -2.01
C PRO A 180 -21.44 5.01 -2.14
N ALA A 181 -22.48 4.35 -1.63
CA ALA A 181 -22.62 2.89 -1.70
C ALA A 181 -22.75 2.37 -3.16
N SER A 182 -23.12 3.24 -4.09
CA SER A 182 -23.17 2.94 -5.53
C SER A 182 -21.79 2.83 -6.19
N MET A 183 -20.73 3.33 -5.55
CA MET A 183 -19.37 3.20 -6.07
C MET A 183 -18.75 1.88 -5.59
N PRO A 184 -18.19 1.06 -6.51
CA PRO A 184 -17.38 -0.10 -6.14
C PRO A 184 -16.19 0.29 -5.26
N ASP A 185 -15.73 -0.63 -4.41
CA ASP A 185 -14.61 -0.37 -3.50
C ASP A 185 -13.35 0.04 -4.26
N GLU A 186 -13.03 -0.63 -5.36
CA GLU A 186 -11.91 -0.28 -6.24
C GLU A 186 -12.00 1.17 -6.74
N ASP A 187 -13.16 1.58 -7.26
CA ASP A 187 -13.38 2.95 -7.76
C ASP A 187 -13.26 4.00 -6.66
N VAL A 188 -13.79 3.70 -5.47
CA VAL A 188 -13.61 4.56 -4.30
C VAL A 188 -12.13 4.74 -4.00
N LEU A 189 -11.35 3.66 -3.94
CA LEU A 189 -9.93 3.74 -3.61
C LEU A 189 -9.13 4.49 -4.68
N LEU A 190 -9.38 4.22 -5.96
CA LEU A 190 -8.69 4.88 -7.07
C LEU A 190 -8.97 6.39 -7.09
N VAL A 191 -10.22 6.80 -6.85
CA VAL A 191 -10.61 8.22 -6.81
C VAL A 191 -10.14 8.89 -5.54
N ALA A 192 -10.36 8.27 -4.38
CA ALA A 192 -10.06 8.86 -3.07
C ALA A 192 -8.57 9.13 -2.90
N THR A 193 -7.71 8.32 -3.52
CA THR A 193 -6.25 8.44 -3.41
C THR A 193 -5.59 9.06 -4.65
N GLY A 194 -6.38 9.59 -5.58
CA GLY A 194 -5.86 10.35 -6.73
C GLY A 194 -5.21 9.52 -7.84
N ARG A 195 -5.32 8.19 -7.77
CA ARG A 195 -4.87 7.26 -8.82
C ARG A 195 -5.72 7.40 -10.09
N ARG A 196 -6.98 7.83 -9.96
CA ARG A 196 -7.90 8.10 -11.06
C ARG A 196 -8.72 9.36 -10.80
N ASN A 197 -8.99 10.13 -11.85
CA ASN A 197 -9.99 11.21 -11.78
C ASN A 197 -11.41 10.63 -11.68
N ALA A 198 -12.24 11.19 -10.80
CA ALA A 198 -13.66 10.87 -10.77
C ALA A 198 -14.33 11.20 -12.13
N THR A 199 -15.34 10.42 -12.51
CA THR A 199 -16.25 10.76 -13.62
C THR A 199 -17.21 11.87 -13.20
N ALA A 200 -18.00 12.41 -14.14
CA ALA A 200 -19.01 13.43 -13.81
C ALA A 200 -20.09 12.88 -12.86
N ALA A 201 -20.52 11.63 -13.06
CA ALA A 201 -21.49 10.97 -12.20
C ALA A 201 -20.93 10.71 -10.79
N GLU A 202 -19.69 10.24 -10.68
CA GLU A 202 -19.03 10.05 -9.39
C GLU A 202 -18.82 11.37 -8.66
N ARG A 203 -18.39 12.44 -9.35
CA ARG A 203 -18.30 13.78 -8.74
C ARG A 203 -19.63 14.26 -8.19
N ALA A 204 -20.72 14.07 -8.94
CA ALA A 204 -22.06 14.43 -8.48
C ALA A 204 -22.48 13.59 -7.25
N ALA A 205 -22.16 12.29 -7.23
CA ALA A 205 -22.47 11.41 -6.10
C ALA A 205 -21.63 11.72 -4.86
N LEU A 206 -20.37 12.14 -5.02
CA LEU A 206 -19.46 12.52 -3.94
C LEU A 206 -19.86 13.84 -3.27
N GLY A 207 -20.48 14.76 -4.02
CA GLY A 207 -20.85 16.09 -3.51
C GLY A 207 -19.64 16.84 -2.95
N ASP A 208 -19.79 17.43 -1.75
CA ASP A 208 -18.74 18.20 -1.08
C ASP A 208 -17.47 17.39 -0.79
N LEU A 209 -17.58 16.06 -0.68
CA LEU A 209 -16.41 15.20 -0.47
C LEU A 209 -15.43 15.31 -1.65
N ALA A 210 -15.91 15.53 -2.87
CA ALA A 210 -15.06 15.65 -4.06
C ALA A 210 -14.01 16.77 -3.95
N ALA A 211 -14.32 17.85 -3.22
CA ALA A 211 -13.39 18.97 -3.02
C ALA A 211 -12.25 18.66 -2.02
N ARG A 212 -12.38 17.57 -1.26
CA ARG A 212 -11.40 17.12 -0.25
C ARG A 212 -10.48 16.01 -0.78
N LEU A 213 -10.66 15.62 -2.04
CA LEU A 213 -9.90 14.55 -2.69
C LEU A 213 -8.86 15.15 -3.65
N PRO A 214 -7.71 14.48 -3.84
CA PRO A 214 -7.34 13.20 -3.24
C PRO A 214 -6.85 13.32 -1.79
N LEU A 215 -6.97 12.23 -1.02
CA LEU A 215 -6.28 12.03 0.24
C LEU A 215 -4.85 11.63 -0.07
N VAL A 216 -3.89 12.44 0.36
CA VAL A 216 -2.46 12.10 0.30
C VAL A 216 -2.10 11.47 1.63
N LEU A 217 -1.89 10.15 1.63
CA LEU A 217 -1.55 9.35 2.80
C LEU A 217 -0.04 9.16 2.85
N GLY A 218 0.56 9.40 4.02
CA GLY A 218 1.97 9.15 4.32
C GLY A 218 2.19 8.80 5.76
#